data_AF-A0A7J4IK71-F1
#
_entry.id   AF-A0A7J4IK71-F1
#
_cell.length_a   1.000
_cell.length_b   1.000
_cell.length_c   1.000
_cell.angle_alpha   90.00
_cell.angle_beta   90.00
_cell.angle_gamma   90.00
#
_symmetry.space_group_name_H-M   'P 1'
#
loop_
_entity.id
_entity.type
_entity.pdbx_description
1 polymer ?
#
loop_
_entity_poly.entity_id
_entity_poly.type
_entity_poly.pdbx_seq_one_letter_code
_entity_poly.pdbx_strand_id
1 'polypeptide(L)'
;MRTALLVLGLSLVLIAPCLAATPVGGSVGAFLVKCPVDGAKVWFDNDYKGQIANGMLSVPVYATGTPYQTYRVEADGYEPFLGMIPDYPAGGTIVTLQVDLQKSPIGGNMGTIQFTANVEGAYVYLDGEFQGVIQNGVLLDSVYVTGTPFRNYAVQAPGYLTATGALPRMPAAGEIITVPVTLTPRATPTPIGGDRGAYLILCPVDGAMVSLDGDSVGTIQNGELFVPVYVTGTPYKTLRITASGYTPYSAPITRYPSAGQVVNLYAVLDPITPTATPSLIGGDMGYYLVHSNAEGGKVYFDSDYKGNITNGVLNVPVYTTGTPYRTWSITKAGYATFNGTISTYPSKGQTIDLQATLTLLPTTAPTTNATTAVPTTTRAPLSGLCIAGALLSLAALGFAGRRH
;
A
#
# COMPACT_ATOMS: atom_id res chain seq x y z
N MET A 1 27.88 -73.10 -37.21
CA MET A 1 26.63 -73.90 -37.19
C MET A 1 26.17 -73.93 -35.74
N ARG A 2 25.10 -73.21 -35.38
CA ARG A 2 23.72 -73.74 -35.24
C ARG A 2 23.68 -74.89 -34.20
N THR A 3 22.94 -74.88 -33.10
CA THR A 3 21.91 -73.97 -32.56
C THR A 3 21.66 -74.43 -31.12
N ALA A 4 21.33 -73.52 -30.22
CA ALA A 4 20.95 -73.77 -28.83
C ALA A 4 19.67 -74.62 -28.71
N LEU A 5 19.64 -75.52 -27.71
CA LEU A 5 18.44 -76.20 -27.25
C LEU A 5 18.23 -75.91 -25.76
N LEU A 6 17.08 -75.30 -25.48
CA LEU A 6 16.53 -74.96 -24.16
C LEU A 6 16.52 -76.16 -23.21
N VAL A 7 16.95 -75.95 -21.96
CA VAL A 7 16.50 -76.74 -20.81
C VAL A 7 15.75 -75.79 -19.87
N LEU A 8 14.48 -76.11 -19.66
CA LEU A 8 13.54 -75.42 -18.76
C LEU A 8 14.05 -75.55 -17.31
N GLY A 9 14.62 -74.48 -16.77
CA GLY A 9 14.90 -74.34 -15.33
C GLY A 9 13.67 -73.78 -14.63
N LEU A 10 12.99 -74.64 -13.87
CA LEU A 10 11.89 -74.30 -12.97
C LEU A 10 12.44 -73.38 -11.86
N SER A 11 12.37 -72.07 -12.06
CA SER A 11 12.73 -71.08 -11.04
C SER A 11 11.70 -71.11 -9.92
N LEU A 12 12.05 -71.81 -8.83
CA LEU A 12 11.36 -71.75 -7.55
C LEU A 12 11.49 -70.30 -7.02
N VAL A 13 10.47 -69.49 -7.26
CA VAL A 13 10.34 -68.17 -6.65
C VAL A 13 10.18 -68.40 -5.15
N LEU A 14 11.29 -68.27 -4.41
CA LEU A 14 11.25 -67.98 -2.99
C LEU A 14 10.53 -66.63 -2.85
N ILE A 15 9.20 -66.71 -2.71
CA ILE A 15 8.40 -65.64 -2.15
C ILE A 15 8.89 -65.52 -0.72
N ALA A 16 9.95 -64.73 -0.51
CA ALA A 16 10.15 -64.11 0.77
C ALA A 16 8.80 -63.46 1.08
N PRO A 17 8.11 -63.80 2.19
CA PRO A 17 7.17 -62.85 2.71
C PRO A 17 8.04 -61.61 2.94
N CYS A 18 7.87 -60.62 2.07
CA CYS A 18 8.00 -59.25 2.50
C CYS A 18 7.11 -59.24 3.74
N LEU A 19 7.73 -59.36 4.92
CA LEU A 19 7.16 -58.78 6.09
C LEU A 19 7.04 -57.32 5.67
N ALA A 20 5.87 -57.00 5.10
CA ALA A 20 5.35 -55.66 5.12
C ALA A 20 5.60 -55.28 6.56
N ALA A 21 6.58 -54.40 6.76
CA ALA A 21 6.78 -53.76 8.03
C ALA A 21 5.37 -53.39 8.42
N THR A 22 4.84 -54.04 9.45
CA THR A 22 3.56 -53.66 10.02
C THR A 22 3.67 -52.15 10.09
N PRO A 23 2.76 -51.37 9.47
CA PRO A 23 2.80 -49.94 9.73
C PRO A 23 2.91 -49.87 11.25
N VAL A 24 3.97 -49.24 11.75
CA VAL A 24 4.17 -49.04 13.19
C VAL A 24 3.07 -48.07 13.56
N GLY A 25 1.87 -48.64 13.62
CA GLY A 25 0.60 -47.99 13.47
C GLY A 25 0.16 -47.69 14.86
N GLY A 26 0.94 -46.86 15.54
CA GLY A 26 0.40 -46.05 16.59
C GLY A 26 -0.83 -45.34 16.02
N SER A 27 -1.91 -45.32 16.78
CA SER A 27 -3.12 -44.62 16.40
C SER A 27 -2.78 -43.19 15.94
N VAL A 28 -3.24 -42.77 14.76
CA VAL A 28 -2.84 -41.49 14.15
C VAL A 28 -3.70 -40.36 14.71
N GLY A 29 -3.07 -39.35 15.31
CA GLY A 29 -3.68 -38.09 15.68
C GLY A 29 -3.35 -36.99 14.65
N ALA A 30 -3.90 -35.79 14.82
CA ALA A 30 -3.53 -34.66 13.96
C ALA A 30 -3.38 -33.35 14.74
N PHE A 31 -2.45 -32.52 14.30
CA PHE A 31 -2.44 -31.11 14.67
C PHE A 31 -3.20 -30.31 13.61
N LEU A 32 -4.15 -29.48 14.04
CA LEU A 32 -4.81 -28.52 13.17
C LEU A 32 -4.26 -27.13 13.48
N VAL A 33 -3.34 -26.66 12.65
CA VAL A 33 -2.78 -25.31 12.75
C VAL A 33 -3.71 -24.35 12.04
N LYS A 34 -4.30 -23.39 12.76
CA LYS A 34 -5.17 -22.36 12.20
C LYS A 34 -4.45 -21.03 12.20
N CYS A 35 -4.40 -20.39 11.05
CA CYS A 35 -3.79 -19.09 10.86
C CYS A 35 -4.58 -18.34 9.79
N PRO A 36 -5.00 -17.09 10.03
CA PRO A 36 -5.80 -16.32 9.05
C PRO A 36 -5.00 -15.93 7.79
N VAL A 37 -3.68 -16.11 7.79
CA VAL A 37 -2.80 -15.80 6.67
C VAL A 37 -2.55 -17.06 5.83
N ASP A 38 -3.15 -17.10 4.64
CA ASP A 38 -2.87 -18.13 3.65
C ASP A 38 -1.47 -18.01 3.07
N GLY A 39 -0.85 -19.15 2.76
CA GLY A 39 0.55 -19.24 2.30
C GLY A 39 1.58 -19.24 3.43
N ALA A 40 1.16 -19.04 4.69
CA ALA A 40 2.03 -19.15 5.85
C ALA A 40 2.63 -20.55 5.96
N LYS A 41 3.93 -20.64 6.15
CA LYS A 41 4.66 -21.90 6.27
C LYS A 41 4.68 -22.35 7.74
N VAL A 42 4.62 -23.66 7.98
CA VAL A 42 4.55 -24.25 9.32
C VAL A 42 5.71 -25.22 9.53
N TRP A 43 6.36 -25.13 10.69
CA TRP A 43 7.41 -26.04 11.15
C TRP A 43 7.14 -26.54 12.55
N PHE A 44 7.46 -27.81 12.82
CA PHE A 44 7.52 -28.36 14.18
C PHE A 44 8.97 -28.76 14.48
N ASP A 45 9.55 -28.24 15.56
CA ASP A 45 10.97 -28.45 15.92
C ASP A 45 11.94 -28.30 14.74
N ASN A 46 11.74 -27.24 13.94
CA ASN A 46 12.45 -26.93 12.68
C ASN A 46 12.20 -27.87 11.50
N ASP A 47 11.39 -28.91 11.65
CA ASP A 47 10.96 -29.75 10.55
C ASP A 47 9.74 -29.16 9.84
N TYR A 48 9.83 -28.98 8.52
CA TYR A 48 8.82 -28.31 7.71
C TYR A 48 7.61 -29.23 7.47
N LYS A 49 6.39 -28.72 7.74
CA LYS A 49 5.15 -29.50 7.67
C LYS A 49 4.23 -29.12 6.52
N GLY A 50 4.38 -27.91 5.96
CA GLY A 50 3.57 -27.45 4.83
C GLY A 50 3.20 -25.98 4.93
N GLN A 51 2.27 -25.57 4.07
CA GLN A 51 1.72 -24.21 4.03
C GLN A 51 0.24 -24.20 4.39
N ILE A 52 -0.20 -23.14 5.05
CA ILE A 52 -1.59 -22.87 5.37
C ILE A 52 -2.36 -22.54 4.09
N ALA A 53 -3.53 -23.15 3.92
CA ALA A 53 -4.46 -22.85 2.84
C ALA A 53 -5.89 -22.85 3.36
N ASN A 54 -6.71 -21.88 2.95
CA ASN A 54 -8.07 -21.68 3.48
C ASN A 54 -8.09 -21.52 5.03
N GLY A 55 -7.08 -20.86 5.58
CA GLY A 55 -6.96 -20.54 7.00
C GLY A 55 -6.49 -21.68 7.91
N MET A 56 -6.14 -22.85 7.35
CA MET A 56 -5.67 -23.99 8.14
C MET A 56 -4.66 -24.92 7.46
N LEU A 57 -3.94 -25.70 8.27
CA LEU A 57 -3.12 -26.84 7.86
C LEU A 57 -3.35 -28.00 8.83
N SER A 58 -3.65 -29.18 8.30
CA SER A 58 -3.76 -30.43 9.07
C SER A 58 -2.46 -31.22 8.94
N VAL A 59 -1.81 -31.51 10.07
CA VAL A 59 -0.55 -32.26 10.14
C VAL A 59 -0.81 -33.59 10.85
N PRO A 60 -0.86 -34.73 10.13
CA PRO A 60 -1.04 -36.03 10.75
C PRO A 60 0.23 -36.47 11.48
N VAL A 61 0.08 -37.06 12.67
CA VAL A 61 1.18 -37.53 13.50
C VAL A 61 0.84 -38.86 14.18
N TYR A 62 1.83 -39.72 14.37
CA TYR A 62 1.65 -40.99 15.08
C TYR A 62 1.66 -40.75 16.58
N ALA A 63 0.66 -41.26 17.33
CA ALA A 63 0.58 -41.11 18.79
C ALA A 63 1.76 -41.75 19.54
N THR A 64 2.45 -42.71 18.91
CA THR A 64 3.65 -43.37 19.44
C THR A 64 4.96 -42.75 18.94
N GLY A 65 4.88 -41.66 18.17
CA GLY A 65 6.05 -40.94 17.68
C GLY A 65 6.69 -40.07 18.77
N THR A 66 7.95 -39.65 18.54
CA THR A 66 8.60 -38.66 19.40
C THR A 66 7.79 -37.35 19.36
N PRO A 67 7.34 -36.83 20.52
CA PRO A 67 6.50 -35.65 20.55
C PRO A 67 7.27 -34.39 20.18
N TYR A 68 6.68 -33.58 19.29
CA TYR A 68 7.21 -32.26 18.98
C TYR A 68 7.02 -31.33 20.18
N GLN A 69 7.98 -30.44 20.41
CA GLN A 69 7.99 -29.53 21.56
C GLN A 69 7.60 -28.10 21.18
N THR A 70 7.96 -27.69 19.97
CA THR A 70 7.77 -26.32 19.49
C THR A 70 7.15 -26.31 18.10
N TYR A 71 6.44 -25.23 17.80
CA TYR A 71 5.96 -24.96 16.47
C TYR A 71 6.24 -23.51 16.08
N ARG A 72 6.62 -23.31 14.82
CA ARG A 72 6.84 -22.01 14.22
C ARG A 72 5.93 -21.85 13.02
N VAL A 73 5.32 -20.68 12.89
CA VAL A 73 4.54 -20.29 11.71
C VAL A 73 5.07 -18.96 11.21
N GLU A 74 5.38 -18.87 9.92
CA GLU A 74 5.92 -17.63 9.34
C GLU A 74 5.29 -17.35 7.97
N ALA A 75 5.08 -16.07 7.67
CA ALA A 75 4.53 -15.60 6.42
C ALA A 75 5.19 -14.26 6.04
N ASP A 76 5.27 -13.98 4.74
CA ASP A 76 5.89 -12.75 4.25
C ASP A 76 5.11 -11.51 4.76
N GLY A 77 5.81 -10.57 5.39
CA GLY A 77 5.23 -9.36 5.98
C GLY A 77 4.59 -9.52 7.37
N TYR A 78 4.82 -10.66 8.03
CA TYR A 78 4.38 -10.94 9.40
C TYR A 78 5.55 -11.34 10.30
N GLU A 79 5.45 -11.06 11.60
CA GLU A 79 6.45 -11.55 12.57
C GLU A 79 6.32 -13.07 12.71
N PRO A 80 7.44 -13.83 12.71
CA PRO A 80 7.40 -15.28 12.89
C PRO A 80 6.86 -15.61 14.28
N PHE A 81 5.78 -16.38 14.32
CA PHE A 81 5.20 -16.84 15.57
C PHE A 81 5.91 -18.11 16.04
N LEU A 82 6.39 -18.12 17.28
CA LEU A 82 6.99 -19.28 17.94
C LEU A 82 6.17 -19.65 19.17
N GLY A 83 5.63 -20.87 19.19
CA GLY A 83 4.86 -21.41 20.29
C GLY A 83 5.39 -22.75 20.81
N MET A 84 5.09 -23.05 22.07
CA MET A 84 5.26 -24.39 22.64
C MET A 84 4.03 -25.24 22.35
N ILE A 85 4.22 -26.52 22.04
CA ILE A 85 3.11 -27.47 21.84
C ILE A 85 2.67 -27.97 23.22
N PRO A 86 1.44 -27.63 23.66
CA PRO A 86 1.01 -27.96 25.02
C PRO A 86 0.71 -29.45 25.20
N ASP A 87 0.10 -30.07 24.18
CA ASP A 87 -0.35 -31.45 24.21
C ASP A 87 -0.10 -32.14 22.87
N TYR A 88 0.30 -33.41 22.92
CA TYR A 88 0.47 -34.24 21.74
C TYR A 88 -0.82 -35.05 21.47
N PRO A 89 -1.36 -35.07 20.23
CA PRO A 89 -2.64 -35.69 19.96
C PRO A 89 -2.56 -37.21 20.14
N ALA A 90 -3.48 -37.74 20.94
CA ALA A 90 -3.77 -39.17 20.97
C ALA A 90 -4.40 -39.60 19.64
N GLY A 91 -4.33 -40.88 19.30
CA GLY A 91 -4.87 -41.34 18.04
C GLY A 91 -6.37 -41.11 17.89
N GLY A 92 -6.78 -40.65 16.70
CA GLY A 92 -8.16 -40.25 16.39
C GLY A 92 -8.54 -38.86 16.92
N THR A 93 -7.65 -38.17 17.64
CA THR A 93 -7.91 -36.84 18.19
C THR A 93 -7.20 -35.74 17.39
N ILE A 94 -7.74 -34.53 17.47
CA ILE A 94 -7.19 -33.33 16.82
C ILE A 94 -6.84 -32.31 17.90
N VAL A 95 -5.56 -31.91 17.95
CA VAL A 95 -5.11 -30.78 18.78
C VAL A 95 -5.06 -29.54 17.89
N THR A 96 -5.76 -28.47 18.29
CA THR A 96 -5.80 -27.24 17.52
C THR A 96 -4.75 -26.27 18.02
N LEU A 97 -3.87 -25.81 17.12
CA LEU A 97 -2.90 -24.74 17.39
C LEU A 97 -3.40 -23.48 16.70
N GLN A 98 -3.86 -22.51 17.48
CA GLN A 98 -4.29 -21.21 16.96
C GLN A 98 -3.08 -20.28 16.85
N VAL A 99 -2.95 -19.61 15.71
CA VAL A 99 -1.88 -18.65 15.44
C VAL A 99 -2.46 -17.39 14.84
N ASP A 100 -2.34 -16.30 15.57
CA ASP A 100 -2.65 -14.97 15.07
C ASP A 100 -1.34 -14.26 14.73
N LEU A 101 -0.90 -14.41 13.47
CA LEU A 101 0.29 -13.72 12.99
C LEU A 101 0.10 -12.21 13.11
N GLN A 102 0.97 -11.58 13.88
CA GLN A 102 1.02 -10.12 13.95
C GLN A 102 1.69 -9.62 12.68
N LYS A 103 0.99 -8.74 11.96
CA LYS A 103 1.55 -8.08 10.80
C LYS A 103 2.80 -7.34 11.26
N SER A 104 3.94 -7.57 10.61
CA SER A 104 5.14 -6.81 10.95
C SER A 104 4.77 -5.33 10.84
N PRO A 105 5.25 -4.46 11.76
CA PRO A 105 5.10 -3.03 11.61
C PRO A 105 5.45 -2.64 10.18
N ILE A 106 4.66 -1.77 9.54
CA ILE A 106 5.01 -1.22 8.22
C ILE A 106 6.31 -0.45 8.43
N GLY A 107 7.41 -1.16 8.21
CA GLY A 107 8.74 -0.75 8.56
C GLY A 107 9.40 -1.62 9.63
N GLY A 108 9.87 -2.80 9.21
CA GLY A 108 10.74 -3.64 10.02
C GLY A 108 12.11 -2.99 10.26
N ASN A 109 13.18 -3.76 10.05
CA ASN A 109 14.54 -3.23 10.20
C ASN A 109 14.73 -1.89 9.45
N MET A 110 15.41 -0.94 10.08
CA MET A 110 15.71 0.36 9.49
C MET A 110 17.10 0.32 8.86
N GLY A 111 17.26 1.04 7.74
CA GLY A 111 18.55 1.39 7.18
C GLY A 111 18.70 2.92 7.19
N THR A 112 19.89 3.42 6.90
CA THR A 112 20.17 4.85 6.90
C THR A 112 20.60 5.31 5.51
N ILE A 113 20.01 6.41 5.05
CA ILE A 113 20.49 7.15 3.89
C ILE A 113 21.25 8.37 4.42
N GLN A 114 22.56 8.37 4.22
CA GLN A 114 23.43 9.48 4.58
C GLN A 114 23.59 10.43 3.40
N PHE A 115 23.00 11.61 3.48
CA PHE A 115 23.27 12.68 2.53
C PHE A 115 24.49 13.47 2.96
N THR A 116 25.43 13.68 2.05
CA THR A 116 26.59 14.56 2.28
C THR A 116 26.55 15.70 1.27
N ALA A 117 26.53 16.94 1.74
CA ALA A 117 26.44 18.11 0.86
C ALA A 117 27.52 19.15 1.15
N ASN A 118 27.95 19.88 0.12
CA ASN A 118 28.91 20.97 0.24
C ASN A 118 28.32 22.27 0.80
N VAL A 119 27.01 22.33 1.04
CA VAL A 119 26.30 23.52 1.54
C VAL A 119 25.58 23.18 2.84
N GLU A 120 25.93 23.90 3.89
CA GLU A 120 25.29 23.80 5.20
C GLU A 120 23.87 24.41 5.16
N GLY A 121 22.92 23.80 5.86
CA GLY A 121 21.54 24.29 5.86
C GLY A 121 20.74 23.92 4.61
N ALA A 122 21.26 23.06 3.74
CA ALA A 122 20.52 22.55 2.59
C ALA A 122 19.38 21.61 3.01
N TYR A 123 18.21 21.77 2.40
CA TYR A 123 17.02 20.94 2.64
C TYR A 123 17.05 19.69 1.76
N VAL A 124 16.76 18.53 2.34
CA VAL A 124 16.72 17.24 1.64
C VAL A 124 15.28 16.74 1.55
N TYR A 125 14.91 16.28 0.36
CA TYR A 125 13.62 15.69 0.06
C TYR A 125 13.82 14.31 -0.58
N LEU A 126 12.96 13.36 -0.23
CA LEU A 126 12.84 12.05 -0.89
C LEU A 126 11.46 11.93 -1.52
N ASP A 127 11.41 11.69 -2.84
CA ASP A 127 10.18 11.67 -3.65
C ASP A 127 9.23 12.86 -3.40
N GLY A 128 9.80 14.02 -3.07
CA GLY A 128 9.06 15.26 -2.78
C GLY A 128 8.67 15.46 -1.31
N GLU A 129 8.89 14.46 -0.45
CA GLU A 129 8.68 14.56 0.99
C GLU A 129 9.93 15.06 1.70
N PHE A 130 9.77 16.02 2.61
CA PHE A 130 10.87 16.61 3.37
C PHE A 130 11.43 15.65 4.42
N GLN A 131 12.74 15.40 4.41
CA GLN A 131 13.41 14.49 5.35
C GLN A 131 14.23 15.23 6.41
N GLY A 132 14.76 16.41 6.10
CA GLY A 132 15.57 17.17 7.05
C GLY A 132 16.48 18.19 6.41
N VAL A 133 17.33 18.78 7.26
CA VAL A 133 18.31 19.81 6.88
C VAL A 133 19.72 19.26 7.11
N ILE A 134 20.63 19.52 6.17
CA ILE A 134 22.05 19.19 6.29
C ILE A 134 22.66 20.01 7.43
N GLN A 135 23.23 19.30 8.41
CA GLN A 135 23.96 19.90 9.53
C GLN A 135 25.37 19.31 9.64
N ASN A 136 26.38 20.16 9.80
CA ASN A 136 27.79 19.80 9.74
C ASN A 136 28.15 19.02 8.45
N GLY A 137 27.55 19.40 7.32
CA GLY A 137 27.76 18.77 6.02
C GLY A 137 27.09 17.40 5.82
N VAL A 138 26.35 16.88 6.80
CA VAL A 138 25.70 15.56 6.73
C VAL A 138 24.23 15.60 7.19
N LEU A 139 23.38 14.76 6.60
CA LEU A 139 22.06 14.38 7.12
C LEU A 139 21.97 12.85 7.15
N LEU A 140 21.54 12.29 8.28
CA LEU A 140 21.28 10.86 8.44
C LEU A 140 19.76 10.65 8.47
N ASP A 141 19.22 10.15 7.37
CA ASP A 141 17.80 9.84 7.24
C ASP A 141 17.56 8.34 7.49
N SER A 142 16.70 8.01 8.45
CA SER A 142 16.43 6.62 8.85
C SER A 142 15.17 6.13 8.16
N VAL A 143 15.32 5.18 7.24
CA VAL A 143 14.23 4.70 6.39
C VAL A 143 13.96 3.22 6.64
N TYR A 144 12.70 2.86 6.49
CA TYR A 144 12.26 1.48 6.65
C TYR A 144 12.57 0.62 5.41
N VAL A 145 13.24 -0.51 5.61
CA VAL A 145 13.69 -1.40 4.51
C VAL A 145 12.51 -2.07 3.80
N THR A 146 11.40 -2.27 4.49
CA THR A 146 10.20 -2.98 3.99
C THR A 146 9.05 -2.05 3.63
N GLY A 147 9.26 -0.72 3.66
CA GLY A 147 8.27 0.28 3.29
C GLY A 147 8.19 0.50 1.77
N THR A 148 7.35 1.45 1.34
CA THR A 148 7.40 1.94 -0.05
C THR A 148 8.79 2.54 -0.29
N PRO A 149 9.56 2.03 -1.26
CA PRO A 149 10.93 2.48 -1.46
C PRO A 149 10.95 3.89 -2.03
N PHE A 150 11.77 4.76 -1.44
CA PHE A 150 12.10 6.04 -2.04
C PHE A 150 12.94 5.83 -3.30
N ARG A 151 12.65 6.60 -4.35
CA ARG A 151 13.27 6.44 -5.67
C ARG A 151 14.13 7.63 -6.06
N ASN A 152 13.72 8.83 -5.69
CA ASN A 152 14.40 10.06 -6.07
C ASN A 152 14.70 10.91 -4.85
N TYR A 153 15.77 11.69 -4.95
CA TYR A 153 16.10 12.72 -3.98
C TYR A 153 16.13 14.09 -4.66
N ALA A 154 15.87 15.13 -3.87
CA ALA A 154 16.13 16.51 -4.22
C ALA A 154 16.80 17.21 -3.04
N VAL A 155 17.88 17.95 -3.30
CA VAL A 155 18.56 18.79 -2.32
C VAL A 155 18.53 20.24 -2.77
N GLN A 156 18.10 21.13 -1.88
CA GLN A 156 17.86 22.53 -2.17
C GLN A 156 18.57 23.42 -1.16
N ALA A 157 19.24 24.47 -1.64
CA ALA A 157 19.81 25.51 -0.79
C ALA A 157 19.66 26.90 -1.44
N PRO A 158 19.45 27.97 -0.65
CA PRO A 158 19.35 29.33 -1.18
C PRO A 158 20.59 29.75 -1.96
N GLY A 159 20.42 30.31 -3.16
CA GLY A 159 21.53 30.72 -4.03
C GLY A 159 22.20 29.60 -4.82
N TYR A 160 21.71 28.36 -4.73
CA TYR A 160 22.22 27.20 -5.48
C TYR A 160 21.17 26.66 -6.46
N LEU A 161 21.62 25.92 -7.47
CA LEU A 161 20.74 25.12 -8.30
C LEU A 161 20.26 23.90 -7.51
N THR A 162 18.97 23.56 -7.62
CA THR A 162 18.42 22.32 -7.03
C THR A 162 19.12 21.11 -7.64
N ALA A 163 19.75 20.29 -6.80
CA ALA A 163 20.28 19.01 -7.23
C ALA A 163 19.19 17.93 -7.09
N THR A 164 18.97 17.16 -8.14
CA THR A 164 18.06 16.00 -8.11
C THR A 164 18.76 14.77 -8.65
N GLY A 165 18.33 13.60 -8.20
CA GLY A 165 18.85 12.33 -8.69
C GLY A 165 18.02 11.15 -8.23
N ALA A 166 18.31 9.98 -8.77
CA ALA A 166 17.73 8.72 -8.29
C ALA A 166 18.57 8.16 -7.14
N LEU A 167 17.90 7.54 -6.16
CA LEU A 167 18.57 6.68 -5.20
C LEU A 167 19.00 5.38 -5.89
N PRO A 168 20.23 4.88 -5.63
CA PRO A 168 20.72 3.66 -6.28
C PRO A 168 19.94 2.42 -5.82
N ARG A 169 19.53 2.39 -4.54
CA ARG A 169 18.63 1.40 -3.91
C ARG A 169 18.25 1.91 -2.51
N MET A 170 17.27 1.24 -1.90
CA MET A 170 17.02 1.39 -0.46
C MET A 170 18.13 0.68 0.35
N PRO A 171 18.51 1.21 1.52
CA PRO A 171 19.46 0.54 2.41
C PRO A 171 18.86 -0.77 2.94
N ALA A 172 19.71 -1.76 3.21
CA ALA A 172 19.35 -2.93 4.00
C ALA A 172 19.30 -2.60 5.51
N ALA A 173 18.87 -3.57 6.30
CA ALA A 173 18.82 -3.49 7.77
C ALA A 173 20.18 -3.10 8.36
N GLY A 174 20.27 -1.94 9.03
CA GLY A 174 21.49 -1.40 9.63
C GLY A 174 22.55 -0.92 8.63
N GLU A 175 22.26 -0.96 7.32
CA GLU A 175 23.16 -0.48 6.28
C GLU A 175 23.08 1.04 6.16
N ILE A 176 24.23 1.69 5.94
CA ILE A 176 24.30 3.11 5.60
C ILE A 176 24.63 3.25 4.11
N ILE A 177 23.72 3.85 3.33
CA ILE A 177 23.97 4.25 1.95
C ILE A 177 24.34 5.73 1.94
N THR A 178 25.51 6.06 1.41
CA THR A 178 25.94 7.46 1.28
C THR A 178 25.55 8.01 -0.09
N VAL A 179 24.88 9.16 -0.09
CA VAL A 179 24.51 9.94 -1.28
C VAL A 179 25.27 11.28 -1.23
N PRO A 180 26.41 11.39 -1.94
CA PRO A 180 27.12 12.65 -2.05
C PRO A 180 26.39 13.57 -3.03
N VAL A 181 26.14 14.81 -2.62
CA VAL A 181 25.46 15.83 -3.41
C VAL A 181 26.29 17.09 -3.44
N THR A 182 26.68 17.51 -4.64
CA THR A 182 27.36 18.80 -4.84
C THR A 182 26.37 19.79 -5.43
N LEU A 183 25.98 20.77 -4.64
CA LEU A 183 25.19 21.90 -5.09
C LEU A 183 26.09 22.89 -5.82
N THR A 184 25.71 23.21 -7.05
CA THR A 184 26.36 24.23 -7.86
C THR A 184 25.74 25.59 -7.53
N PRO A 185 26.55 26.60 -7.17
CA PRO A 185 26.05 27.96 -7.01
C PRO A 185 25.32 28.38 -8.29
N ARG A 186 24.13 28.97 -8.14
CA ARG A 186 23.48 29.60 -9.28
C ARG A 186 24.37 30.74 -9.71
N ALA A 187 24.72 30.80 -10.99
CA ALA A 187 25.42 31.95 -11.53
C ALA A 187 24.55 33.18 -11.24
N THR A 188 24.97 34.03 -10.30
CA THR A 188 24.51 35.40 -10.27
C THR A 188 24.86 35.96 -11.64
N PRO A 189 23.88 36.50 -12.39
CA PRO A 189 24.17 37.07 -13.70
C PRO A 189 25.36 38.01 -13.53
N THR A 190 26.40 37.78 -14.34
CA THR A 190 27.52 38.73 -14.42
C THR A 190 26.91 40.12 -14.59
N PRO A 191 27.40 41.15 -13.90
CA PRO A 191 26.82 42.48 -13.96
C PRO A 191 26.88 43.01 -15.41
N ILE A 192 25.84 42.76 -16.20
CA ILE A 192 25.60 43.43 -17.47
C ILE A 192 24.71 44.61 -17.12
N GLY A 193 25.37 45.68 -16.67
CA GLY A 193 24.89 47.05 -16.74
C GLY A 193 23.85 47.49 -15.70
N GLY A 194 24.14 48.65 -15.10
CA GLY A 194 23.12 49.57 -14.61
C GLY A 194 23.06 49.76 -13.10
N ASP A 195 22.49 50.90 -12.73
CA ASP A 195 22.12 51.24 -11.37
C ASP A 195 21.28 50.12 -10.72
N ARG A 196 21.43 49.98 -9.40
CA ARG A 196 20.74 48.95 -8.62
C ARG A 196 19.56 49.53 -7.87
N GLY A 197 18.44 48.84 -7.89
CA GLY A 197 17.36 48.98 -6.92
C GLY A 197 17.40 47.82 -5.91
N ALA A 198 16.48 47.81 -4.95
CA ALA A 198 16.33 46.68 -4.05
C ALA A 198 14.88 46.43 -3.65
N TYR A 199 14.57 45.18 -3.33
CA TYR A 199 13.40 44.82 -2.55
C TYR A 199 13.79 44.64 -1.09
N LEU A 200 13.00 45.23 -0.19
CA LEU A 200 13.02 44.91 1.23
C LEU A 200 11.78 44.09 1.53
N ILE A 201 11.94 42.79 1.68
CA ILE A 201 10.85 41.87 2.03
C ILE A 201 10.73 41.84 3.54
N LEU A 202 9.56 42.20 4.06
CA LEU A 202 9.26 42.28 5.48
C LEU A 202 8.27 41.18 5.82
N CYS A 203 8.70 40.24 6.66
CA CYS A 203 7.89 39.12 7.09
C CYS A 203 8.24 38.77 8.54
N PRO A 204 7.27 38.66 9.47
CA PRO A 204 7.56 38.41 10.87
C PRO A 204 8.07 36.99 11.17
N VAL A 205 8.09 36.08 10.19
CA VAL A 205 8.51 34.68 10.37
C VAL A 205 9.95 34.51 9.92
N ASP A 206 10.85 34.41 10.89
CA ASP A 206 12.26 34.10 10.62
C ASP A 206 12.45 32.68 10.07
N GLY A 207 13.43 32.51 9.19
CA GLY A 207 13.68 31.25 8.50
C GLY A 207 12.72 30.95 7.34
N ALA A 208 11.75 31.82 7.07
CA ALA A 208 10.89 31.70 5.90
C ALA A 208 11.70 31.86 4.60
N MET A 209 11.54 30.93 3.66
CA MET A 209 12.20 30.98 2.35
C MET A 209 11.43 31.90 1.40
N VAL A 210 12.15 32.83 0.76
CA VAL A 210 11.60 33.80 -0.18
C VAL A 210 12.00 33.43 -1.60
N SER A 211 11.03 33.46 -2.51
CA SER A 211 11.23 33.22 -3.94
C SER A 211 10.59 34.30 -4.79
N LEU A 212 11.29 34.72 -5.85
CA LEU A 212 10.81 35.67 -6.85
C LEU A 212 10.68 34.94 -8.20
N ASP A 213 9.49 34.89 -8.79
CA ASP A 213 9.20 34.12 -10.02
C ASP A 213 9.64 32.64 -9.96
N GLY A 214 9.60 32.06 -8.76
CA GLY A 214 10.01 30.68 -8.50
C GLY A 214 11.49 30.49 -8.20
N ASP A 215 12.33 31.51 -8.39
CA ASP A 215 13.74 31.48 -8.01
C ASP A 215 13.90 31.84 -6.54
N SER A 216 14.52 30.94 -5.75
CA SER A 216 14.81 31.19 -4.33
C SER A 216 15.91 32.25 -4.20
N VAL A 217 15.59 33.34 -3.50
CA VAL A 217 16.48 34.52 -3.36
C VAL A 217 17.08 34.64 -1.96
N GLY A 218 16.57 33.90 -0.98
CA GLY A 218 17.09 33.94 0.39
C GLY A 218 16.08 33.48 1.44
N THR A 219 16.46 33.66 2.70
CA THR A 219 15.62 33.40 3.88
C THR A 219 15.48 34.68 4.70
N ILE A 220 14.32 34.84 5.35
CA ILE A 220 14.05 35.97 6.25
C ILE A 220 14.89 35.82 7.52
N GLN A 221 15.57 36.89 7.92
CA GLN A 221 16.31 36.98 9.19
C GLN A 221 16.00 38.32 9.86
N ASN A 222 15.70 38.28 11.16
CA ASN A 222 15.30 39.46 11.94
C ASN A 222 14.07 40.19 11.34
N GLY A 223 13.15 39.43 10.77
CA GLY A 223 11.92 39.95 10.17
C GLY A 223 12.06 40.59 8.78
N GLU A 224 13.27 40.56 8.19
CA GLU A 224 13.53 41.16 6.89
C GLU A 224 14.45 40.34 5.97
N LEU A 225 14.36 40.60 4.67
CA LEU A 225 15.31 40.14 3.66
C LEU A 225 15.53 41.26 2.63
N PHE A 226 16.79 41.62 2.44
CA PHE A 226 17.20 42.61 1.45
C PHE A 226 17.67 41.92 0.16
N VAL A 227 16.99 42.20 -0.95
CA VAL A 227 17.27 41.58 -2.27
C VAL A 227 17.66 42.67 -3.27
N PRO A 228 18.95 42.80 -3.63
CA PRO A 228 19.39 43.74 -4.65
C PRO A 228 18.99 43.25 -6.05
N VAL A 229 18.49 44.16 -6.89
CA VAL A 229 18.08 43.87 -8.27
C VAL A 229 18.59 44.93 -9.25
N TYR A 230 18.87 44.53 -10.49
CA TYR A 230 19.30 45.46 -11.54
C TYR A 230 18.09 46.17 -12.14
N VAL A 231 18.15 47.49 -12.28
CA VAL A 231 17.04 48.28 -12.86
C VAL A 231 16.79 47.92 -14.33
N THR A 232 17.83 47.46 -15.02
CA THR A 232 17.83 46.97 -16.41
C THR A 232 17.43 45.50 -16.55
N GLY A 233 17.28 44.78 -15.43
CA GLY A 233 16.91 43.37 -15.41
C GLY A 233 15.44 43.15 -15.79
N THR A 234 15.10 41.91 -16.16
CA THR A 234 13.70 41.52 -16.35
C THR A 234 12.95 41.67 -15.01
N PRO A 235 11.84 42.44 -14.96
CA PRO A 235 11.12 42.65 -13.72
C PRO A 235 10.51 41.36 -13.18
N TYR A 236 10.73 41.09 -11.89
CA TYR A 236 10.04 40.02 -11.19
C TYR A 236 8.54 40.33 -11.10
N LYS A 237 7.71 39.29 -11.27
CA LYS A 237 6.25 39.43 -11.31
C LYS A 237 5.55 38.85 -10.10
N THR A 238 6.17 37.90 -9.42
CA THR A 238 5.56 37.15 -8.32
C THR A 238 6.52 37.01 -7.16
N LEU A 239 6.01 37.27 -5.95
CA LEU A 239 6.65 36.99 -4.69
C LEU A 239 5.96 35.78 -4.07
N ARG A 240 6.73 34.78 -3.66
CA ARG A 240 6.23 33.65 -2.88
C ARG A 240 7.11 33.40 -1.67
N ILE A 241 6.50 33.26 -0.50
CA ILE A 241 7.17 33.01 0.77
C ILE A 241 6.61 31.73 1.40
N THR A 242 7.51 30.86 1.85
CA THR A 242 7.16 29.56 2.45
C THR A 242 7.90 29.36 3.77
N ALA A 243 7.17 28.92 4.80
CA ALA A 243 7.72 28.56 6.10
C ALA A 243 7.00 27.31 6.63
N SER A 244 7.72 26.48 7.40
CA SER A 244 7.13 25.30 8.05
C SER A 244 6.09 25.73 9.08
N GLY A 245 4.93 25.09 9.11
CA GLY A 245 3.86 25.47 10.02
C GLY A 245 3.05 26.70 9.59
N TYR A 246 3.21 27.18 8.36
CA TYR A 246 2.45 28.30 7.80
C TYR A 246 1.88 27.99 6.41
N THR A 247 0.77 28.66 6.06
CA THR A 247 0.22 28.64 4.71
C THR A 247 1.13 29.45 3.79
N PRO A 248 1.55 28.93 2.60
CA PRO A 248 2.37 29.67 1.66
C PRO A 248 1.73 31.01 1.27
N TYR A 249 2.49 32.11 1.40
CA TYR A 249 2.08 33.42 0.96
C TYR A 249 2.49 33.64 -0.51
N SER A 250 1.59 34.17 -1.33
CA SER A 250 1.88 34.50 -2.73
C SER A 250 1.22 35.81 -3.13
N ALA A 251 1.99 36.73 -3.70
CA ALA A 251 1.50 38.04 -4.13
C ALA A 251 2.16 38.48 -5.46
N PRO A 252 1.45 39.22 -6.32
CA PRO A 252 2.04 39.84 -7.49
C PRO A 252 2.95 41.01 -7.09
N ILE A 253 4.05 41.19 -7.81
CA ILE A 253 4.95 42.33 -7.69
C ILE A 253 4.53 43.36 -8.74
N THR A 254 3.96 44.47 -8.29
CA THR A 254 3.43 45.52 -9.18
C THR A 254 4.38 46.69 -9.36
N ARG A 255 5.47 46.75 -8.58
CA ARG A 255 6.42 47.86 -8.59
C ARG A 255 7.85 47.33 -8.61
N TYR A 256 8.55 47.65 -9.68
CA TYR A 256 9.98 47.38 -9.81
C TYR A 256 10.79 48.58 -9.24
N PRO A 257 11.87 48.34 -8.46
CA PRO A 257 12.65 49.42 -7.87
C PRO A 257 13.49 50.14 -8.94
N SER A 258 13.52 51.48 -8.86
CA SER A 258 14.41 52.33 -9.65
C SER A 258 15.83 52.35 -9.05
N ALA A 259 16.76 53.03 -9.74
CA ALA A 259 18.12 53.26 -9.26
C ALA A 259 18.16 53.85 -7.83
N GLY A 260 18.85 53.18 -6.92
CA GLY A 260 18.96 53.55 -5.50
C GLY A 260 17.66 53.41 -4.70
N GLN A 261 16.57 52.96 -5.31
CA GLN A 261 15.27 52.86 -4.68
C GLN A 261 15.10 51.51 -3.98
N VAL A 262 14.53 51.54 -2.77
CA VAL A 262 14.06 50.35 -2.06
C VAL A 262 12.55 50.26 -2.19
N VAL A 263 12.04 49.09 -2.59
CA VAL A 263 10.60 48.78 -2.62
C VAL A 263 10.31 47.80 -1.50
N ASN A 264 9.42 48.19 -0.58
CA ASN A 264 9.04 47.34 0.54
C ASN A 264 7.91 46.39 0.11
N LEU A 265 8.10 45.10 0.33
CA LEU A 265 7.10 44.06 0.12
C LEU A 265 6.75 43.45 1.47
N TYR A 266 5.51 43.65 1.90
CA TYR A 266 5.04 43.14 3.18
C TYR A 266 4.32 41.81 2.98
N ALA A 267 4.70 40.82 3.78
CA ALA A 267 4.07 39.51 3.77
C ALA A 267 3.77 39.05 5.19
N VAL A 268 2.53 38.64 5.43
CA VAL A 268 2.10 38.03 6.68
C VAL A 268 1.72 36.59 6.35
N LEU A 269 2.38 35.65 7.02
CA LEU A 269 2.10 34.23 6.90
C LEU A 269 1.07 33.84 7.95
N ASP A 270 -0.01 33.20 7.51
CA ASP A 270 -1.00 32.62 8.41
C ASP A 270 -0.48 31.27 8.91
N PRO A 271 -0.32 31.07 10.23
CA PRO A 271 0.04 29.75 10.74
C PRO A 271 -1.02 28.76 10.28
N ILE A 272 -0.57 27.59 9.79
CA ILE A 272 -1.50 26.47 9.66
C ILE A 272 -1.89 26.10 11.09
N THR A 273 -3.08 26.52 11.51
CA THR A 273 -3.67 25.96 12.71
C THR A 273 -3.74 24.46 12.47
N PRO A 274 -3.09 23.63 13.32
CA PRO A 274 -3.40 22.22 13.28
C PRO A 274 -4.90 22.15 13.47
N THR A 275 -5.63 21.71 12.45
CA THR A 275 -6.97 21.19 12.65
C THR A 275 -6.78 20.20 13.77
N ALA A 276 -7.31 20.53 14.96
CA ALA A 276 -7.29 19.62 16.07
C ALA A 276 -7.86 18.33 15.50
N THR A 277 -7.02 17.31 15.34
CA THR A 277 -7.52 15.96 15.25
C THR A 277 -8.42 15.86 16.47
N PRO A 278 -9.74 15.64 16.29
CA PRO A 278 -10.65 15.64 17.41
C PRO A 278 -10.03 14.70 18.44
N SER A 279 -9.72 15.22 19.63
CA SER A 279 -9.38 14.36 20.75
C SER A 279 -10.45 13.30 20.78
N LEU A 280 -10.05 12.04 20.62
CA LEU A 280 -10.95 10.91 20.56
C LEU A 280 -11.94 11.01 21.73
N ILE A 281 -13.16 11.48 21.48
CA ILE A 281 -14.21 11.49 22.49
C ILE A 281 -14.58 10.03 22.66
N GLY A 282 -13.97 9.39 23.64
CA GLY A 282 -14.03 7.95 23.76
C GLY A 282 -12.82 7.35 24.44
N GLY A 283 -12.62 7.68 25.71
CA GLY A 283 -11.45 7.26 26.48
C GLY A 283 -11.31 5.74 26.63
N ASP A 284 -12.38 4.98 26.36
CA ASP A 284 -12.40 3.53 26.42
C ASP A 284 -13.27 2.97 25.28
N MET A 285 -12.75 1.99 24.54
CA MET A 285 -13.48 1.29 23.47
C MET A 285 -14.02 -0.05 23.93
N GLY A 286 -15.22 -0.38 23.45
CA GLY A 286 -15.79 -1.72 23.43
C GLY A 286 -16.07 -2.15 21.99
N TYR A 287 -16.50 -3.40 21.80
CA TYR A 287 -16.69 -3.98 20.47
C TYR A 287 -18.06 -4.64 20.33
N TYR A 288 -18.69 -4.50 19.16
CA TYR A 288 -19.76 -5.38 18.73
C TYR A 288 -19.25 -6.30 17.63
N LEU A 289 -19.38 -7.61 17.84
CA LEU A 289 -19.04 -8.61 16.83
C LEU A 289 -20.32 -9.03 16.12
N VAL A 290 -20.52 -8.53 14.91
CA VAL A 290 -21.73 -8.80 14.12
C VAL A 290 -21.49 -10.02 13.23
N HIS A 291 -22.24 -11.08 13.46
CA HIS A 291 -22.21 -12.29 12.63
C HIS A 291 -23.39 -12.31 11.66
N SER A 292 -23.10 -12.69 10.41
CA SER A 292 -24.14 -12.85 9.40
C SER A 292 -23.77 -13.88 8.34
N ASN A 293 -24.78 -14.60 7.85
CA ASN A 293 -24.65 -15.49 6.69
C ASN A 293 -24.55 -14.72 5.35
N ALA A 294 -24.84 -13.43 5.34
CA ALA A 294 -24.89 -12.61 4.14
C ALA A 294 -23.55 -11.89 3.88
N GLU A 295 -22.61 -12.61 3.26
CA GLU A 295 -21.28 -12.09 2.91
C GLU A 295 -21.36 -10.81 2.06
N GLY A 296 -20.60 -9.77 2.40
CA GLY A 296 -20.68 -8.45 1.76
C GLY A 296 -21.97 -7.66 2.08
N GLY A 297 -22.77 -8.12 3.05
CA GLY A 297 -23.92 -7.38 3.56
C GLY A 297 -23.48 -6.12 4.30
N LYS A 298 -24.17 -5.00 4.05
CA LYS A 298 -23.90 -3.70 4.69
C LYS A 298 -24.56 -3.65 6.06
N VAL A 299 -23.77 -3.41 7.11
CA VAL A 299 -24.23 -3.31 8.49
C VAL A 299 -24.42 -1.85 8.88
N TYR A 300 -25.53 -1.55 9.55
CA TYR A 300 -25.88 -0.22 10.04
C TYR A 300 -26.28 -0.27 11.51
N PHE A 301 -25.82 0.67 12.33
CA PHE A 301 -26.28 0.89 13.70
C PHE A 301 -26.99 2.25 13.78
N ASP A 302 -28.26 2.28 14.22
CA ASP A 302 -29.13 3.46 14.19
C ASP A 302 -29.10 4.21 12.84
N SER A 303 -29.11 3.45 11.75
CA SER A 303 -28.98 3.92 10.35
C SER A 303 -27.59 4.46 9.95
N ASP A 304 -26.61 4.48 10.85
CA ASP A 304 -25.23 4.83 10.51
C ASP A 304 -24.45 3.59 10.05
N TYR A 305 -23.77 3.72 8.91
CA TYR A 305 -23.07 2.61 8.26
C TYR A 305 -21.79 2.23 9.00
N LYS A 306 -21.61 0.95 9.30
CA LYS A 306 -20.49 0.44 10.10
C LYS A 306 -19.51 -0.45 9.32
N GLY A 307 -19.86 -0.84 8.10
CA GLY A 307 -19.01 -1.66 7.25
C GLY A 307 -19.77 -2.79 6.56
N ASN A 308 -19.02 -3.65 5.90
CA ASN A 308 -19.54 -4.84 5.23
C ASN A 308 -19.12 -6.10 5.99
N ILE A 309 -20.01 -7.08 6.08
CA ILE A 309 -19.69 -8.43 6.55
C ILE A 309 -18.61 -9.02 5.65
N THR A 310 -17.49 -9.43 6.22
CA THR A 310 -16.40 -10.10 5.50
C THR A 310 -16.06 -11.38 6.25
N ASN A 311 -16.02 -12.52 5.55
CA ASN A 311 -15.88 -13.85 6.15
C ASN A 311 -16.94 -14.15 7.23
N GLY A 312 -18.18 -13.71 7.00
CA GLY A 312 -19.32 -13.95 7.90
C GLY A 312 -19.34 -13.10 9.18
N VAL A 313 -18.37 -12.20 9.39
CA VAL A 313 -18.25 -11.37 10.60
C VAL A 313 -17.92 -9.91 10.27
N LEU A 314 -18.34 -8.98 11.13
CA LEU A 314 -17.86 -7.59 11.17
C LEU A 314 -17.61 -7.18 12.62
N ASN A 315 -16.39 -6.75 12.95
CA ASN A 315 -16.07 -6.16 14.24
C ASN A 315 -16.27 -4.64 14.20
N VAL A 316 -17.20 -4.13 15.01
CA VAL A 316 -17.54 -2.71 15.08
C VAL A 316 -17.01 -2.11 16.39
N PRO A 317 -15.94 -1.29 16.36
CA PRO A 317 -15.46 -0.59 17.54
C PRO A 317 -16.41 0.54 17.92
N VAL A 318 -16.71 0.68 19.22
CA VAL A 318 -17.58 1.73 19.76
C VAL A 318 -16.97 2.33 21.02
N TYR A 319 -17.25 3.60 21.29
CA TYR A 319 -16.75 4.29 22.47
C TYR A 319 -17.70 4.15 23.66
N THR A 320 -17.22 3.62 24.79
CA THR A 320 -17.97 3.46 26.04
C THR A 320 -18.61 4.74 26.58
N THR A 321 -18.03 5.90 26.25
CA THR A 321 -18.54 7.22 26.64
C THR A 321 -19.40 7.88 25.55
N GLY A 322 -19.61 7.20 24.42
CA GLY A 322 -20.44 7.66 23.31
C GLY A 322 -21.94 7.39 23.53
N THR A 323 -22.79 8.01 22.72
CA THR A 323 -24.24 7.71 22.73
C THR A 323 -24.46 6.24 22.35
N PRO A 324 -25.15 5.44 23.20
CA PRO A 324 -25.39 4.04 22.91
C PRO A 324 -26.27 3.85 21.67
N TYR A 325 -25.88 2.92 20.79
CA TYR A 325 -26.71 2.49 19.68
C TYR A 325 -27.89 1.66 20.18
N ARG A 326 -29.06 1.83 19.57
CA ARG A 326 -30.32 1.18 20.00
C ARG A 326 -30.82 0.13 19.02
N THR A 327 -30.48 0.28 17.74
CA THR A 327 -30.93 -0.56 16.65
C THR A 327 -29.79 -0.90 15.73
N TRP A 328 -29.93 -2.02 15.03
CA TRP A 328 -28.99 -2.41 14.00
C TRP A 328 -29.71 -3.11 12.85
N SER A 329 -29.15 -3.00 11.65
CA SER A 329 -29.69 -3.66 10.47
C SER A 329 -28.59 -4.14 9.54
N ILE A 330 -28.91 -5.16 8.75
CA ILE A 330 -28.04 -5.66 7.69
C ILE A 330 -28.83 -5.66 6.38
N THR A 331 -28.26 -5.04 5.35
CA THR A 331 -28.85 -4.99 4.01
C THR A 331 -27.92 -5.64 2.99
N LYS A 332 -28.47 -6.47 2.11
CA LYS A 332 -27.75 -7.05 0.98
C LYS A 332 -28.69 -7.20 -0.21
N ALA A 333 -28.21 -6.85 -1.41
CA ALA A 333 -28.98 -7.05 -2.63
C ALA A 333 -29.32 -8.54 -2.82
N GLY A 334 -30.59 -8.83 -3.10
CA GLY A 334 -31.11 -10.20 -3.20
C GLY A 334 -31.52 -10.85 -1.88
N TYR A 335 -31.39 -10.16 -0.75
CA TYR A 335 -31.78 -10.64 0.58
C TYR A 335 -32.74 -9.67 1.27
N ALA A 336 -33.58 -10.18 2.18
CA ALA A 336 -34.46 -9.37 3.00
C ALA A 336 -33.60 -8.64 4.04
N THR A 337 -33.85 -7.35 4.22
CA THR A 337 -33.17 -6.55 5.25
C THR A 337 -33.48 -7.13 6.64
N PHE A 338 -32.44 -7.48 7.38
CA PHE A 338 -32.56 -7.86 8.78
C PHE A 338 -32.55 -6.60 9.66
N ASN A 339 -33.45 -6.54 10.65
CA ASN A 339 -33.48 -5.45 11.65
C ASN A 339 -33.52 -6.05 13.06
N GLY A 340 -32.66 -5.56 13.94
CA GLY A 340 -32.54 -5.98 15.33
C GLY A 340 -32.41 -4.80 16.29
N THR A 341 -32.51 -5.08 17.58
CA THR A 341 -32.32 -4.09 18.66
C THR A 341 -31.03 -4.39 19.42
N ILE A 342 -30.42 -3.34 19.98
CA ILE A 342 -29.24 -3.41 20.84
C ILE A 342 -29.68 -2.97 22.24
N SER A 343 -29.71 -3.93 23.18
CA SER A 343 -30.13 -3.69 24.57
C SER A 343 -28.97 -3.71 25.56
N THR A 344 -27.79 -4.13 25.13
CA THR A 344 -26.58 -4.25 25.95
C THR A 344 -25.43 -3.52 25.28
N TYR A 345 -24.65 -2.81 26.08
CA TYR A 345 -23.56 -1.95 25.61
C TYR A 345 -22.21 -2.45 26.11
N PRO A 346 -21.17 -2.54 25.26
CA PRO A 346 -19.89 -3.10 25.67
C PRO A 346 -19.15 -2.14 26.61
N SER A 347 -18.61 -2.68 27.69
CA SER A 347 -17.65 -1.99 28.57
C SER A 347 -16.25 -1.95 27.94
N LYS A 348 -15.29 -1.29 28.59
CA LYS A 348 -13.89 -1.21 28.13
C LYS A 348 -13.32 -2.60 27.81
N GLY A 349 -12.92 -2.81 26.56
CA GLY A 349 -12.35 -4.07 26.06
C GLY A 349 -13.33 -5.24 25.94
N GLN A 350 -14.61 -5.02 26.25
CA GLN A 350 -15.65 -6.05 26.15
C GLN A 350 -16.15 -6.17 24.71
N THR A 351 -16.38 -7.40 24.26
CA THR A 351 -17.03 -7.69 22.97
C THR A 351 -18.42 -8.25 23.22
N ILE A 352 -19.43 -7.67 22.56
CA ILE A 352 -20.81 -8.17 22.55
C ILE A 352 -21.10 -8.77 21.17
N ASP A 353 -21.61 -10.00 21.15
CA ASP A 353 -21.96 -10.69 19.91
C ASP A 353 -23.39 -10.35 19.47
N LEU A 354 -23.55 -9.97 18.20
CA LEU A 354 -24.82 -9.72 17.54
C LEU A 354 -24.97 -10.66 16.35
N GLN A 355 -25.93 -11.59 16.43
CA GLN A 355 -26.14 -12.63 15.43
C GLN A 355 -27.34 -12.30 14.54
N ALA A 356 -27.16 -12.32 13.22
CA ALA A 356 -28.22 -12.10 12.23
C ALA A 356 -28.19 -13.17 11.13
N THR A 357 -29.37 -13.57 10.65
CA THR A 357 -29.49 -14.45 9.48
C THR A 357 -30.44 -13.83 8.48
N LEU A 358 -29.94 -13.50 7.28
CA LEU A 358 -30.76 -12.92 6.21
C LEU A 358 -31.33 -14.03 5.33
N THR A 359 -32.60 -13.85 4.95
CA THR A 359 -33.33 -14.71 4.04
C THR A 359 -33.27 -14.15 2.62
N LEU A 360 -33.06 -15.01 1.62
CA LEU A 360 -33.09 -14.62 0.20
C LEU A 360 -34.49 -14.12 -0.19
N LEU A 361 -34.55 -13.04 -0.98
CA LEU A 361 -35.79 -12.63 -1.65
C LEU A 361 -36.05 -13.57 -2.84
N PRO A 362 -37.31 -13.98 -3.10
CA PRO A 362 -37.62 -14.82 -4.24
C PRO A 362 -37.33 -14.07 -5.55
N THR A 363 -36.48 -14.65 -6.39
CA THR A 363 -36.21 -14.17 -7.74
C THR A 363 -37.40 -14.52 -8.64
N THR A 364 -38.13 -13.54 -9.16
CA THR A 364 -39.05 -13.79 -10.28
C THR A 364 -38.23 -14.19 -11.50
N ALA A 365 -38.42 -15.42 -11.96
CA ALA A 365 -37.73 -15.95 -13.14
C ALA A 365 -38.11 -15.14 -14.40
N PRO A 366 -37.17 -14.88 -15.34
CA PRO A 366 -37.50 -14.29 -16.63
C PRO A 366 -38.35 -15.26 -17.46
N THR A 367 -39.50 -14.80 -17.95
CA THR A 367 -40.25 -15.50 -19.00
C THR A 367 -39.42 -15.53 -20.28
N THR A 368 -39.00 -16.73 -20.70
CA THR A 368 -38.36 -16.93 -22.01
C THR A 368 -39.38 -16.73 -23.12
N ASN A 369 -39.28 -15.62 -23.86
CA ASN A 369 -39.97 -15.45 -25.13
C ASN A 369 -39.36 -16.42 -26.15
N ALA A 370 -40.13 -17.43 -26.55
CA ALA A 370 -39.78 -18.33 -27.64
C ALA A 370 -39.78 -17.56 -28.98
N THR A 371 -38.65 -17.51 -29.66
CA THR A 371 -38.55 -17.08 -31.07
C THR A 371 -38.91 -18.25 -31.97
N THR A 372 -40.01 -18.11 -32.71
CA THR A 372 -40.52 -19.08 -33.68
C THR A 372 -39.57 -19.22 -34.86
N ALA A 373 -39.03 -20.43 -35.09
CA ALA A 373 -38.31 -20.79 -36.30
C ALA A 373 -39.31 -20.99 -37.46
N VAL A 374 -39.00 -20.42 -38.63
CA VAL A 374 -39.68 -20.67 -39.92
C VAL A 374 -38.83 -21.67 -40.71
N PRO A 375 -39.39 -22.78 -41.24
CA PRO A 375 -38.60 -23.82 -41.91
C PRO A 375 -38.33 -23.45 -43.36
N THR A 376 -37.15 -23.79 -43.88
CA THR A 376 -36.88 -23.78 -45.32
C THR A 376 -36.29 -25.11 -45.73
N THR A 377 -37.12 -25.95 -46.34
CA THR A 377 -36.69 -27.03 -47.23
C THR A 377 -36.50 -26.44 -48.63
N THR A 378 -35.45 -26.83 -49.35
CA THR A 378 -35.50 -27.63 -50.60
C THR A 378 -34.25 -27.45 -51.48
N ARG A 379 -33.53 -28.58 -51.66
CA ARG A 379 -32.73 -29.08 -52.81
C ARG A 379 -31.60 -28.26 -53.48
N ALA A 380 -30.44 -28.93 -53.55
CA ALA A 380 -29.35 -28.74 -54.53
C ALA A 380 -29.76 -29.20 -55.96
N PRO A 381 -28.97 -28.95 -57.04
CA PRO A 381 -27.70 -29.69 -57.27
C PRO A 381 -26.55 -28.92 -57.96
N LEU A 382 -25.39 -29.60 -57.99
CA LEU A 382 -24.11 -29.33 -58.64
C LEU A 382 -24.18 -28.91 -60.13
N SER A 383 -23.28 -27.99 -60.51
CA SER A 383 -22.54 -27.81 -61.80
C SER A 383 -22.19 -26.31 -61.90
N GLY A 384 -21.10 -25.81 -62.47
CA GLY A 384 -19.90 -26.29 -63.14
C GLY A 384 -19.07 -25.02 -63.44
N LEU A 385 -17.80 -25.21 -63.82
CA LEU A 385 -16.89 -24.29 -64.52
C LEU A 385 -17.48 -22.95 -65.05
N CYS A 386 -16.78 -21.83 -64.82
CA CYS A 386 -16.15 -21.00 -65.87
C CYS A 386 -15.61 -19.64 -65.38
N ILE A 387 -14.68 -19.15 -66.18
CA ILE A 387 -13.76 -18.03 -66.05
C ILE A 387 -14.45 -16.71 -66.46
N ALA A 388 -13.92 -15.58 -65.96
CA ALA A 388 -13.72 -14.28 -66.64
C ALA A 388 -14.31 -13.05 -65.92
N GLY A 389 -13.42 -12.10 -65.63
CA GLY A 389 -13.42 -10.82 -66.35
C GLY A 389 -14.33 -9.67 -65.88
N ALA A 390 -13.67 -8.63 -65.39
CA ALA A 390 -13.93 -7.20 -65.68
C ALA A 390 -15.10 -6.48 -64.99
N LEU A 391 -14.77 -5.41 -64.25
CA LEU A 391 -14.96 -3.98 -64.59
C LEU A 391 -14.72 -3.14 -63.31
N LEU A 392 -13.74 -2.22 -63.28
CA LEU A 392 -13.93 -0.77 -63.48
C LEU A 392 -15.23 -0.24 -62.82
N SER A 393 -15.24 0.70 -61.87
CA SER A 393 -14.50 1.96 -61.82
C SER A 393 -14.94 2.77 -60.57
N LEU A 394 -14.13 3.74 -60.16
CA LEU A 394 -14.47 5.18 -60.00
C LEU A 394 -13.97 5.87 -58.70
N ALA A 395 -12.87 6.61 -58.88
CA ALA A 395 -12.59 7.98 -58.44
C ALA A 395 -12.60 8.36 -56.94
N ALA A 396 -11.43 8.78 -56.43
CA ALA A 396 -11.00 10.19 -56.35
C ALA A 396 -10.13 10.47 -55.11
N LEU A 397 -8.81 10.52 -55.32
CA LEU A 397 -7.86 11.20 -54.45
C LEU A 397 -7.86 12.70 -54.78
N GLY A 398 -7.95 13.55 -53.77
CA GLY A 398 -7.61 14.97 -53.84
C GLY A 398 -6.18 15.21 -53.34
N PHE A 399 -5.28 15.47 -54.31
CA PHE A 399 -4.07 16.32 -54.23
C PHE A 399 -4.35 17.65 -53.48
N ALA A 400 -3.42 18.47 -53.00
CA ALA A 400 -1.97 18.51 -52.82
C ALA A 400 -1.64 19.93 -52.29
N GLY A 401 -0.42 20.17 -51.81
CA GLY A 401 0.01 21.54 -51.48
C GLY A 401 1.45 21.68 -50.99
N ARG A 402 2.39 21.34 -51.88
CA ARG A 402 3.86 21.41 -51.76
C ARG A 402 4.39 22.85 -51.83
N ARG A 403 5.64 23.04 -51.35
CA ARG A 403 6.74 23.94 -51.79
C ARG A 403 7.28 24.79 -50.63
N HIS A 404 8.58 25.05 -50.47
CA HIS A 404 9.76 24.86 -51.32
C HIS A 404 10.96 24.55 -50.43
#